data_AF-A0A822G4X7-F1
#
_entry.id   AF-A0A822G4X7-F1
#
_cell.length_a   1.000
_cell.length_b   1.000
_cell.length_c   1.000
_cell.angle_alpha   90.00
_cell.angle_beta   90.00
_cell.angle_gamma   90.00
#
_symmetry.space_group_name_H-M   'P 1'
#
loop_
_entity.id
_entity.type
_entity.pdbx_description
1 polymer ?
#
loop_
_entity_poly.entity_id
_entity_poly.type
_entity_poly.pdbx_seq_one_letter_code
_entity_poly.pdbx_strand_id
1 'polypeptide(L)'
;MVQTPPDWQEIIKYFRGSELQSYFTKILEENLKTVFKRQDVDRIPQLAQGHVRDVLERTNELSDQGEIYESFDLSNVQDRQISDLSGGELQRFTSAMT
;
A
#
# COMPACT_ATOMS: atom_id res chain seq x y z
N MET A 1 -1.56 18.40 27.89
CA MET A 1 -0.10 18.26 27.72
C MET A 1 0.12 17.55 26.40
N VAL A 2 0.78 18.19 25.44
CA VAL A 2 1.14 17.53 24.18
C VAL A 2 2.29 16.59 24.52
N GLN A 3 2.04 15.27 24.53
CA GLN A 3 3.13 14.31 24.66
C GLN A 3 3.94 14.37 23.35
N THR A 4 5.23 14.62 23.48
CA THR A 4 6.17 14.48 22.38
C THR A 4 6.18 13.01 21.96
N PRO A 5 6.02 12.68 20.66
CA PRO A 5 6.10 11.29 20.22
C PRO A 5 7.49 10.71 20.54
N PRO A 6 7.56 9.44 20.94
CA PRO A 6 8.82 8.80 21.29
C PRO A 6 9.70 8.66 20.04
N ASP A 7 11.02 8.75 20.24
CA ASP A 7 11.98 8.47 19.17
C ASP A 7 12.19 6.96 18.98
N TRP A 8 12.88 6.59 17.89
CA TRP A 8 13.15 5.19 17.58
C TRP A 8 13.99 4.46 18.63
N GLN A 9 14.90 5.18 19.31
CA GLN A 9 15.73 4.58 20.35
C GLN A 9 14.89 4.25 21.59
N GLU A 10 13.94 5.13 21.95
CA GLU A 10 12.96 4.91 23.01
C GLU A 10 12.02 3.74 22.67
N ILE A 11 11.54 3.65 21.42
CA ILE A 11 10.69 2.55 20.95
C ILE A 11 11.44 1.20 21.02
N ILE A 12 12.67 1.13 20.49
CA ILE A 12 13.50 -0.10 20.54
C ILE A 12 13.78 -0.51 21.99
N LYS A 13 14.10 0.46 22.84
CA LYS A 13 14.37 0.21 24.27
C LYS A 13 13.13 -0.32 24.99
N TYR A 14 11.95 0.20 24.66
CA TYR A 14 10.68 -0.25 25.23
C TYR A 14 10.38 -1.71 24.86
N PHE A 15 10.64 -2.12 23.62
CA PHE A 15 10.39 -3.49 23.14
C PHE A 15 11.55 -4.47 23.40
N ARG A 16 12.56 -4.12 24.20
CA ARG A 16 13.77 -4.92 24.39
C ARG A 16 13.46 -6.37 24.83
N GLY A 17 14.06 -7.34 24.14
CA GLY A 17 13.89 -8.77 24.41
C GLY A 17 12.64 -9.39 23.77
N SER A 18 11.86 -8.61 23.01
CA SER A 18 10.73 -9.10 22.21
C SER A 18 11.10 -9.25 20.73
N GLU A 19 10.29 -9.98 19.98
CA GLU A 19 10.40 -10.08 18.51
C GLU A 19 10.25 -8.72 17.81
N LEU A 20 9.47 -7.81 18.39
CA LEU A 20 9.27 -6.46 17.87
C LEU A 20 10.54 -5.61 17.90
N GLN A 21 11.44 -5.85 18.86
CA GLN A 21 12.74 -5.18 18.87
C GLN A 21 13.49 -5.49 17.57
N SER A 22 13.59 -6.76 17.21
CA SER A 22 14.27 -7.21 15.99
C SER A 22 13.58 -6.68 14.73
N TYR A 23 12.24 -6.64 14.71
CA TYR A 23 11.48 -6.09 13.59
C TYR A 23 11.74 -4.58 13.37
N PHE A 24 11.68 -3.77 14.43
CA PHE A 24 11.92 -2.32 14.32
C PHE A 24 13.38 -1.99 14.00
N THR A 25 14.33 -2.76 14.52
CA THR A 25 15.75 -2.63 14.13
C THR A 25 15.92 -2.88 12.62
N LYS A 26 15.30 -3.94 12.07
CA LYS A 26 15.35 -4.21 10.63
C LYS A 26 14.71 -3.11 9.79
N ILE A 27 13.60 -2.51 10.24
CA ILE A 27 12.97 -1.39 9.52
C ILE A 27 13.95 -0.21 9.38
N LEU A 28 14.72 0.08 10.43
CA LEU A 28 15.65 1.20 10.47
C LEU A 28 16.95 0.92 9.71
N GLU A 29 17.45 -0.30 9.77
CA GLU A 29 18.77 -0.67 9.24
C GLU A 29 18.70 -1.22 7.81
N GLU A 30 17.64 -1.95 7.44
CA GLU A 30 17.56 -2.69 6.17
C GLU A 30 16.70 -2.00 5.09
N ASN A 31 16.22 -0.76 5.33
CA ASN A 31 15.33 -0.02 4.41
C ASN A 31 14.15 -0.88 3.92
N LEU A 32 13.51 -1.62 4.84
CA LEU A 32 12.32 -2.42 4.51
C LEU A 32 11.25 -1.53 3.86
N LYS A 33 10.97 -1.77 2.57
CA LYS A 33 9.83 -1.16 1.88
C LYS A 33 8.55 -1.78 2.42
N THR A 34 7.85 -1.05 3.27
CA THR A 34 6.52 -1.44 3.74
C THR A 34 5.47 -0.91 2.76
N VAL A 35 4.62 -1.80 2.24
CA VAL A 35 3.41 -1.41 1.50
C VAL A 35 2.22 -1.62 2.43
N PHE A 36 1.37 -0.61 2.58
CA PHE A 36 0.20 -0.66 3.44
C PHE A 36 -1.07 -0.43 2.63
N LYS A 37 -1.99 -1.37 2.69
CA LYS A 37 -3.31 -1.22 2.08
C LYS A 37 -4.11 -0.20 2.89
N ARG A 38 -4.37 0.96 2.29
CA ARG A 38 -5.21 1.98 2.92
C ARG A 38 -6.60 1.43 3.23
N GLN A 39 -7.05 1.65 4.46
CA GLN A 39 -8.38 1.26 4.91
C GLN A 39 -9.47 2.20 4.36
N ASP A 40 -9.10 3.43 3.95
CA ASP A 40 -9.98 4.48 3.41
C ASP A 40 -10.03 4.49 1.87
N VAL A 41 -10.57 3.42 1.30
CA VAL A 41 -10.62 3.18 -0.16
C VAL A 41 -11.31 4.33 -0.92
N ASP A 42 -12.31 4.96 -0.34
CA ASP A 42 -13.06 6.07 -0.96
C ASP A 42 -12.22 7.33 -1.21
N ARG A 43 -11.07 7.46 -0.53
CA ARG A 43 -10.16 8.61 -0.70
C ARG A 43 -9.10 8.37 -1.78
N ILE A 44 -9.00 7.15 -2.30
CA ILE A 44 -8.01 6.77 -3.32
C ILE A 44 -8.15 7.57 -4.61
N PRO A 45 -9.35 7.86 -5.14
CA PRO A 45 -9.51 8.72 -6.32
C PRO A 45 -8.92 10.13 -6.17
N GLN A 46 -8.77 10.62 -4.94
CA GLN A 46 -8.18 11.95 -4.68
C GLN A 46 -6.65 11.92 -4.68
N LEU A 47 -6.05 10.74 -4.55
CA LEU A 47 -4.62 10.54 -4.31
C LEU A 47 -3.93 9.88 -5.50
N ALA A 48 -4.66 9.07 -6.26
CA ALA A 48 -4.19 8.43 -7.47
C ALA A 48 -4.87 9.07 -8.69
N GLN A 49 -4.07 9.59 -9.61
CA GLN A 49 -4.54 10.15 -10.88
C GLN A 49 -3.99 9.34 -12.06
N GLY A 50 -4.81 9.18 -13.09
CA GLY A 50 -4.51 8.44 -14.30
C GLY A 50 -5.43 7.23 -14.50
N HIS A 51 -5.13 6.47 -15.55
CA HIS A 51 -5.85 5.23 -15.82
C HIS A 51 -5.39 4.13 -14.87
N VAL A 52 -6.27 3.15 -14.65
CA VAL A 52 -5.99 1.96 -13.84
C VAL A 52 -4.68 1.29 -14.26
N ARG A 53 -4.48 1.14 -15.58
CA ARG A 53 -3.25 0.54 -16.12
C ARG A 53 -1.98 1.30 -15.74
N ASP A 54 -1.99 2.61 -15.86
CA ASP A 54 -0.81 3.46 -15.67
C ASP A 54 -0.39 3.46 -14.19
N VAL A 55 -1.36 3.31 -13.29
CA VAL A 55 -1.09 3.24 -11.84
C VAL A 55 -0.62 1.84 -11.45
N LEU A 56 -1.24 0.77 -11.96
CA LEU A 56 -0.80 -0.60 -11.67
C LEU A 56 0.60 -0.88 -12.22
N GLU A 57 0.90 -0.47 -13.45
CA GLU A 57 2.23 -0.62 -14.06
C GLU A 57 3.34 0.13 -13.28
N ARG A 58 3.01 1.27 -12.66
CA ARG A 58 3.97 2.03 -11.82
C ARG A 58 4.15 1.45 -10.42
N THR A 59 3.13 0.81 -9.88
CA THR A 59 3.10 0.40 -8.45
C THR A 59 3.54 -1.04 -8.27
N ASN A 60 3.25 -1.91 -9.25
CA ASN A 60 3.63 -3.31 -9.17
C ASN A 60 5.01 -3.54 -9.80
N GLU A 61 5.97 -3.91 -8.94
CA GLU A 61 7.26 -4.46 -9.34
C GLU A 61 7.14 -5.95 -9.75
N LEU A 62 5.95 -6.55 -9.62
CA LEU A 62 5.65 -7.95 -9.96
C LEU A 62 5.53 -8.15 -11.48
N SER A 63 6.13 -9.24 -11.95
CA SER A 63 6.37 -9.54 -13.37
C SER A 63 5.15 -9.99 -14.17
N ASP A 64 4.02 -10.34 -13.52
CA ASP A 64 2.83 -10.85 -14.22
C ASP A 64 1.59 -9.98 -13.99
N GLN A 65 1.53 -8.88 -14.73
CA GLN A 65 0.38 -7.98 -14.74
C GLN A 65 -0.90 -8.66 -15.27
N GLY A 66 -0.76 -9.67 -16.15
CA GLY A 66 -1.89 -10.39 -16.72
C GLY A 66 -2.68 -11.15 -15.65
N GLU A 67 -1.96 -11.87 -14.79
CA GLU A 67 -2.56 -12.61 -13.67
C GLU A 67 -3.26 -11.68 -12.68
N ILE A 68 -2.73 -10.48 -12.44
CA ILE A 68 -3.35 -9.47 -11.57
C ILE A 68 -4.69 -9.00 -12.15
N TYR A 69 -4.74 -8.67 -13.44
CA TYR A 69 -5.98 -8.20 -14.06
C TYR A 69 -7.08 -9.26 -14.05
N GLU A 70 -6.71 -10.52 -14.25
CA GLU A 70 -7.63 -11.65 -14.21
C GLU A 70 -8.08 -11.96 -12.77
N SER A 71 -7.14 -12.08 -11.84
CA SER A 71 -7.42 -12.45 -10.44
C SER A 71 -8.24 -11.41 -9.69
N PHE A 72 -8.08 -10.13 -10.03
CA PHE A 72 -8.81 -9.03 -9.40
C PHE A 72 -10.00 -8.51 -10.23
N ASP A 73 -10.36 -9.16 -11.35
CA ASP A 73 -11.44 -8.74 -12.24
C ASP A 73 -11.34 -7.25 -12.59
N LEU A 74 -10.18 -6.88 -13.14
CA LEU A 74 -9.82 -5.52 -13.54
C LEU A 74 -9.64 -5.37 -15.07
N SER A 75 -9.73 -6.46 -15.83
CA SER A 75 -9.52 -6.47 -17.28
C SER A 75 -10.45 -5.52 -18.06
N ASN A 76 -11.66 -5.31 -17.54
CA ASN A 76 -12.67 -4.42 -18.13
C ASN A 76 -12.52 -2.94 -17.73
N VAL A 77 -11.63 -2.61 -16.78
CA VAL A 77 -11.45 -1.24 -16.26
C VAL A 77 -10.05 -0.67 -16.47
N GLN A 78 -9.17 -1.39 -17.17
CA GLN A 78 -7.76 -1.01 -17.39
C GLN A 78 -7.59 0.40 -17.96
N ASP A 79 -8.42 0.75 -18.96
CA ASP A 79 -8.40 2.05 -19.64
C ASP A 79 -9.39 3.06 -19.03
N ARG A 80 -9.99 2.77 -17.87
CA ARG A 80 -10.84 3.73 -17.13
C ARG A 80 -10.00 4.59 -16.22
N GLN A 81 -10.46 5.83 -16.01
CA GLN A 81 -9.91 6.70 -14.98
C GLN A 81 -10.27 6.18 -13.59
N ILE A 82 -9.35 6.30 -12.64
CA ILE A 82 -9.58 5.88 -11.25
C ILE A 82 -10.76 6.64 -10.61
N SER A 83 -10.98 7.89 -11.01
CA SER A 83 -12.13 8.70 -10.58
C SER A 83 -13.49 8.10 -10.94
N ASP A 84 -13.53 7.25 -11.96
CA ASP A 84 -14.77 6.75 -12.52
C ASP A 84 -15.10 5.34 -12.00
N LEU A 85 -14.24 4.76 -11.16
CA LEU A 85 -14.44 3.45 -10.57
C LEU A 85 -15.51 3.48 -9.48
N SER A 86 -16.37 2.47 -9.48
CA SER A 86 -17.28 2.19 -8.38
C SER A 86 -16.50 1.76 -7.12
N GLY A 87 -17.13 1.84 -5.94
CA GLY A 87 -16.48 1.44 -4.69
C GLY A 87 -15.95 0.00 -4.69
N GLY A 88 -16.65 -0.94 -5.32
CA GLY A 88 -16.19 -2.33 -5.46
C GLY A 88 -14.99 -2.47 -6.39
N GLU A 89 -14.97 -1.73 -7.51
CA GLU A 89 -13.82 -1.69 -8.43
C GLU A 89 -12.60 -1.04 -7.75
N LEU A 90 -12.80 0.04 -6.99
CA LEU A 90 -11.74 0.67 -6.19
C LEU A 90 -11.15 -0.30 -5.17
N GLN A 91 -11.98 -1.09 -4.49
CA GLN A 91 -11.48 -2.10 -3.54
C GLN A 91 -10.60 -3.15 -4.22
N ARG A 92 -11.01 -3.66 -5.40
CA ARG A 92 -10.21 -4.64 -6.16
C ARG A 92 -8.91 -4.03 -6.66
N PHE A 93 -8.97 -2.84 -7.24
CA PHE A 93 -7.81 -2.06 -7.66
C PHE A 93 -6.81 -1.81 -6.50
N THR A 94 -7.31 -1.39 -5.34
CA THR A 94 -6.47 -1.16 -4.15
C THR A 94 -5.81 -2.45 -3.66
N SER A 95 -6.51 -3.58 -3.80
CA SER A 95 -5.97 -4.89 -3.42
C SER A 95 -4.90 -5.35 -4.40
N ALA A 96 -5.05 -5.02 -5.69
CA ALA A 96 -4.05 -5.32 -6.72
C ALA A 96 -2.77 -4.47 -6.60
N MET A 97 -2.85 -3.28 -5.99
CA MET A 97 -1.72 -2.37 -5.80
C MET A 97 -0.82 -2.71 -4.59
N THR A 98 -1.29 -3.52 -3.64
CA THR A 98 -0.58 -3.82 -2.38
C THR A 98 -0.17 -5.28 -2.33
#